data_AF-A0AAD5YJR1-F1
#
_entry.id   AF-A0AAD5YJR1-F1
#
_cell.length_a   1.000
_cell.length_b   1.000
_cell.length_c   1.000
_cell.angle_alpha   90.00
_cell.angle_beta   90.00
_cell.angle_gamma   90.00
#
_symmetry.space_group_name_H-M   'P 1'
#
loop_
_entity.id
_entity.type
_entity.pdbx_description
1 polymer ?
#
loop_
_entity_poly.entity_id
_entity_poly.type
_entity_poly.pdbx_seq_one_letter_code
_entity_poly.pdbx_strand_id
1 'polypeptide(L)'
;MRIEELVIEGSLIAHSSRRVSDTYGLLGFKSYPVRTQITGWDPSFNAITGLNGSGKSNILDAICFVLGITNVTSMRAQNQQDLIYKRGQAGVTKASVTIVFDNSDRSNSPVGFENQKEITVTRQIALPNVSKYLINGHKAQQHQVHGLFQSVQLNVNNPNFLIMQGRITKVLNMRPQEILGMVEEAAGTRMFEDRKEKAKKTMGKKDRRVQELTANLVEEITPKLDRLREEKRAFLQFQKSRTELEKINRVLRAWEWAESQKRVEEKKAEIAAKEKEKDGMNKANAKLAKEVAAAEKDVETVKAQREKEMKKGGKFKKLEEDVGEREKALVKIKTQVDIKYGLDSVCMVLLPIRVPVS
;
A
#
# COMPACT_ATOMS: atom_id res chain seq x y z
N MET A 1 -50.92 60.86 -37.55
CA MET A 1 -49.72 60.27 -36.91
C MET A 1 -50.20 59.27 -35.88
N ARG A 2 -49.77 58.00 -35.94
CA ARG A 2 -50.06 57.03 -34.86
C ARG A 2 -48.96 57.13 -33.83
N ILE A 3 -49.30 57.52 -32.60
CA ILE A 3 -48.43 57.42 -31.44
C ILE A 3 -48.52 55.97 -30.97
N GLU A 4 -47.40 55.26 -30.95
CA GLU A 4 -47.32 53.95 -30.29
C GLU A 4 -46.89 54.17 -28.85
N GLU A 5 -47.79 53.87 -27.93
CA GLU A 5 -47.49 53.82 -26.49
C GLU A 5 -46.89 52.46 -26.15
N LEU A 6 -45.68 52.48 -25.61
CA LEU A 6 -45.11 51.32 -24.95
C LEU A 6 -45.30 51.52 -23.44
N VAL A 7 -46.35 50.91 -22.91
CA VAL A 7 -46.61 50.89 -21.47
C VAL A 7 -45.71 49.85 -20.84
N ILE A 8 -44.76 50.30 -20.01
CA ILE A 8 -44.04 49.43 -19.10
C ILE A 8 -44.77 49.58 -17.76
N GLU A 9 -45.80 48.76 -17.53
CA GLU A 9 -46.34 48.67 -16.17
C GLU A 9 -45.17 48.35 -15.24
N GLY A 10 -45.00 49.12 -14.16
CA GLY A 10 -43.85 49.02 -13.25
C GLY A 10 -43.70 47.67 -12.54
N SER A 11 -44.49 46.68 -12.92
CA SER A 11 -44.36 45.27 -12.52
C SER A 11 -43.02 44.64 -12.87
N LEU A 12 -42.20 45.24 -13.75
CA LEU A 12 -40.84 44.78 -14.01
C LEU A 12 -39.99 44.72 -12.73
N ILE A 13 -40.29 45.50 -11.69
CA ILE A 13 -39.51 45.47 -10.42
C ILE A 13 -40.43 45.54 -9.18
N ALA A 14 -41.73 45.80 -9.36
CA ALA A 14 -42.61 46.22 -8.26
C ALA A 14 -43.17 45.13 -7.33
N HIS A 15 -42.96 43.83 -7.56
CA HIS A 15 -43.55 42.82 -6.66
C HIS A 15 -42.73 42.54 -5.39
N SER A 16 -41.51 43.06 -5.27
CA SER A 16 -40.77 43.08 -4.01
C SER A 16 -40.24 44.48 -3.67
N SER A 17 -41.11 45.30 -3.07
CA SER A 17 -40.76 46.53 -2.34
C SER A 17 -40.20 47.69 -3.18
N ARG A 18 -41.05 48.71 -3.40
CA ARG A 18 -40.76 50.10 -3.79
C ARG A 18 -39.26 50.43 -3.93
N ARG A 19 -38.67 50.39 -5.13
CA ARG A 19 -37.32 50.94 -5.39
C ARG A 19 -36.97 50.86 -6.87
N VAL A 20 -36.97 51.99 -7.57
CA VAL A 20 -36.39 52.11 -8.92
C VAL A 20 -35.96 53.56 -9.12
N SER A 21 -34.79 53.96 -8.58
CA SER A 21 -34.04 55.08 -9.18
C SER A 21 -33.12 54.53 -10.25
N ASP A 22 -33.69 53.80 -11.21
CA ASP A 22 -32.90 53.09 -12.20
C ASP A 22 -32.32 54.09 -13.20
N THR A 23 -31.03 54.34 -13.13
CA THR A 23 -30.37 55.10 -14.19
C THR A 23 -29.95 54.13 -15.29
N TYR A 24 -30.55 54.28 -16.47
CA TYR A 24 -30.18 53.51 -17.66
C TYR A 24 -29.18 54.30 -18.50
N GLY A 25 -27.99 53.74 -18.67
CA GLY A 25 -26.93 54.29 -19.51
C GLY A 25 -26.76 53.48 -20.79
N LEU A 26 -26.96 54.12 -21.94
CA LEU A 26 -26.79 53.53 -23.28
C LEU A 26 -25.62 54.22 -23.98
N LEU A 27 -24.71 53.46 -24.57
CA LEU A 27 -23.61 53.99 -25.39
C LEU A 27 -23.37 53.06 -26.57
N GLY A 28 -23.40 53.60 -27.79
CA GLY A 28 -23.09 52.86 -29.02
C GLY A 28 -24.05 51.71 -29.33
N PHE A 29 -25.26 51.71 -28.77
CA PHE A 29 -26.23 50.62 -28.87
C PHE A 29 -27.31 50.92 -29.91
N LYS A 30 -27.44 50.11 -30.96
CA LYS A 30 -28.42 50.22 -32.05
C LYS A 30 -28.61 51.62 -32.63
N SER A 31 -29.60 52.39 -32.17
CA SER A 31 -29.92 53.76 -32.63
C SER A 31 -29.27 54.85 -31.78
N TYR A 32 -28.53 54.50 -30.72
CA TYR A 32 -27.93 55.42 -29.76
C TYR A 32 -26.40 55.47 -29.96
N PRO A 33 -25.88 56.33 -30.88
CA PRO A 33 -24.45 56.45 -31.11
C PRO A 33 -23.71 57.13 -29.95
N VAL A 34 -24.36 58.07 -29.26
CA VAL A 34 -23.80 58.86 -28.17
C VAL A 34 -24.32 58.34 -26.83
N ARG A 35 -23.55 58.60 -25.76
CA ARG A 35 -23.97 58.30 -24.38
C ARG A 35 -25.31 58.95 -24.08
N THR A 36 -26.33 58.13 -23.89
CA THR A 36 -27.69 58.54 -23.51
C THR A 36 -27.95 58.03 -22.11
N GLN A 37 -28.40 58.91 -21.22
CA GLN A 37 -28.80 58.54 -19.86
C GLN A 37 -30.29 58.81 -19.70
N ILE A 38 -31.03 57.80 -19.24
CA ILE A 38 -32.44 57.91 -18.91
C ILE A 38 -32.53 57.90 -17.39
N THR A 39 -33.10 58.97 -16.83
CA THR A 39 -33.22 59.22 -15.38
C THR A 39 -34.66 59.58 -15.04
N GLY A 40 -35.01 59.60 -13.75
CA GLY A 40 -36.33 60.01 -13.29
C GLY A 40 -37.41 58.93 -13.43
N TRP A 41 -37.06 57.67 -13.14
CA TRP A 41 -38.01 56.57 -13.12
C TRP A 41 -38.85 56.62 -11.84
N ASP A 42 -40.15 56.38 -11.97
CA ASP A 42 -41.04 56.20 -10.84
C ASP A 42 -41.02 54.72 -10.39
N PRO A 43 -41.05 54.43 -9.08
CA PRO A 43 -41.09 53.05 -8.59
C PRO A 43 -42.34 52.25 -9.01
N SER A 44 -43.42 52.91 -9.43
CA SER A 44 -44.74 52.29 -9.64
C SER A 44 -45.13 52.24 -11.11
N PHE A 45 -44.93 53.31 -11.87
CA PHE A 45 -45.38 53.36 -13.27
C PHE A 45 -44.45 54.17 -14.18
N ASN A 46 -44.03 53.57 -15.29
CA ASN A 46 -43.16 54.23 -16.25
C ASN A 46 -43.69 54.03 -17.68
N ALA A 47 -43.81 55.12 -18.44
CA ALA A 47 -44.25 55.06 -19.82
C ALA A 47 -43.15 55.53 -20.77
N ILE A 48 -42.90 54.77 -21.83
CA ILE A 48 -41.99 55.20 -22.91
C ILE A 48 -42.84 55.47 -24.14
N THR A 49 -42.95 56.76 -24.51
CA THR A 49 -43.72 57.20 -25.67
C THR A 49 -42.81 57.87 -26.70
N GLY A 50 -43.29 57.97 -27.95
CA GLY A 50 -42.54 58.62 -29.02
C GLY A 50 -43.01 58.23 -30.40
N LEU A 51 -42.47 58.91 -31.42
CA LEU A 51 -42.78 58.65 -32.83
C LEU A 51 -42.34 57.25 -33.28
N ASN A 52 -42.98 56.72 -34.32
CA ASN A 52 -42.56 55.44 -34.90
C ASN A 52 -41.15 55.56 -35.48
N GLY A 53 -40.30 54.59 -35.17
CA GLY A 53 -38.89 54.61 -35.55
C GLY A 53 -37.96 55.42 -34.64
N SER A 54 -38.46 56.04 -33.56
CA SER A 54 -37.62 56.80 -32.61
C SER A 54 -36.70 55.96 -31.71
N GLY A 55 -36.69 54.64 -31.87
CA GLY A 55 -35.84 53.73 -31.09
C GLY A 55 -36.44 53.20 -29.79
N LYS A 56 -37.74 53.39 -29.54
CA LYS A 56 -38.43 52.90 -28.32
C LYS A 56 -38.18 51.41 -28.03
N SER A 57 -38.34 50.56 -29.05
CA SER A 57 -38.09 49.12 -28.93
C SER A 57 -36.61 48.79 -28.68
N ASN A 58 -35.69 49.67 -29.07
CA ASN A 58 -34.25 49.47 -28.82
C ASN A 58 -33.89 49.71 -27.35
N ILE A 59 -34.67 50.50 -26.60
CA ILE A 59 -34.50 50.63 -25.15
C ILE A 59 -34.83 49.30 -24.46
N LEU A 60 -35.95 48.67 -24.83
CA LEU A 60 -36.29 47.33 -24.35
C LEU A 60 -35.22 46.30 -24.73
N ASP A 61 -34.75 46.32 -25.98
CA ASP A 61 -33.66 45.43 -26.41
C ASP A 61 -32.38 45.65 -25.59
N ALA A 62 -32.10 46.88 -25.15
CA ALA A 62 -30.94 47.18 -24.32
C ALA A 62 -31.10 46.62 -22.89
N ILE A 63 -32.31 46.67 -22.32
CA ILE A 63 -32.62 46.05 -21.03
C ILE A 63 -32.47 44.54 -21.14
N CYS A 64 -33.07 43.91 -22.16
CA CYS A 64 -32.89 42.48 -22.46
C CYS A 64 -31.42 42.09 -22.60
N PHE A 65 -30.64 42.96 -23.24
CA PHE A 65 -29.22 42.77 -23.41
C PHE A 65 -28.50 42.73 -22.07
N VAL A 66 -28.70 43.69 -21.16
CA VAL A 66 -28.04 43.66 -19.84
C VAL A 66 -28.51 42.52 -18.97
N LEU A 67 -29.81 42.21 -18.98
CA LEU A 67 -30.35 41.08 -18.23
C LEU A 67 -29.74 39.76 -18.72
N GLY A 68 -29.40 39.66 -20.00
CA GLY A 68 -28.75 38.47 -20.55
C GLY A 68 -29.75 37.40 -20.96
N ILE A 69 -30.96 37.81 -21.34
CA ILE A 69 -32.01 36.94 -21.88
C ILE A 69 -31.45 36.26 -23.14
N THR A 70 -31.26 34.94 -23.06
CA THR A 70 -30.50 34.13 -24.04
C THR A 70 -31.27 33.81 -25.31
N ASN A 71 -32.58 34.02 -25.34
CA ASN A 71 -33.38 33.77 -26.54
C ASN A 71 -33.11 34.86 -27.59
N VAL A 72 -32.19 34.58 -28.49
CA VAL A 72 -31.85 35.40 -29.67
C VAL A 72 -33.06 35.62 -30.59
N THR A 73 -34.11 34.80 -30.49
CA THR A 73 -35.42 35.03 -31.15
C THR A 73 -36.23 36.18 -30.55
N SER A 74 -35.88 36.63 -29.34
CA SER A 74 -36.54 37.73 -28.62
C SER A 74 -35.86 39.07 -28.92
N MET A 75 -34.54 39.08 -29.00
CA MET A 75 -33.79 40.26 -29.45
C MET A 75 -33.89 40.34 -30.97
N ARG A 76 -34.29 41.50 -31.50
CA ARG A 76 -34.35 41.75 -32.95
C ARG A 76 -32.94 41.89 -33.55
N ALA A 77 -32.10 40.86 -33.44
CA ALA A 77 -30.70 40.81 -33.85
C ALA A 77 -30.27 39.34 -34.08
N GLN A 78 -29.78 39.01 -35.26
CA GLN A 78 -29.29 37.66 -35.57
C GLN A 78 -27.88 37.44 -35.02
N ASN A 79 -27.05 38.48 -35.02
CA ASN A 79 -25.70 38.47 -34.48
C ASN A 79 -25.54 39.50 -33.37
N GLN A 80 -24.67 39.22 -32.39
CA GLN A 80 -24.39 40.18 -31.31
C GLN A 80 -23.79 41.51 -31.83
N GLN A 81 -23.14 41.49 -33.00
CA GLN A 81 -22.63 42.67 -33.70
C GLN A 81 -23.74 43.62 -34.18
N ASP A 82 -24.96 43.11 -34.41
CA ASP A 82 -26.13 43.92 -34.81
C ASP A 82 -26.61 44.85 -33.69
N LEU A 83 -26.15 44.61 -32.46
CA LEU A 83 -26.45 45.45 -31.31
C LEU A 83 -25.58 46.71 -31.27
N ILE A 84 -24.46 46.72 -31.99
CA ILE A 84 -23.57 47.88 -32.10
C ILE A 84 -24.13 48.85 -33.14
N TYR A 85 -24.08 50.15 -32.84
CA TYR A 85 -24.53 51.22 -33.74
C TYR A 85 -23.93 51.04 -35.15
N LYS A 86 -24.80 50.92 -36.16
CA LYS A 86 -24.43 50.65 -37.57
C LYS A 86 -23.40 49.51 -37.74
N ARG A 87 -23.45 48.46 -36.90
CA ARG A 87 -22.51 47.33 -36.92
C ARG A 87 -21.03 47.75 -36.83
N GLY A 88 -20.75 48.90 -36.22
CA GLY A 88 -19.40 49.45 -36.12
C GLY A 88 -18.84 50.15 -37.35
N GLN A 89 -19.62 50.26 -38.45
CA GLN A 89 -19.20 50.94 -39.68
C GLN A 89 -19.08 52.46 -39.54
N ALA A 90 -19.64 53.04 -38.47
CA ALA A 90 -19.64 54.47 -38.21
C ALA A 90 -18.61 54.89 -37.14
N GLY A 91 -17.50 54.16 -37.02
CA GLY A 91 -16.43 54.45 -36.04
C GLY A 91 -16.74 54.05 -34.60
N VAL A 92 -17.95 53.58 -34.30
CA VAL A 92 -18.37 53.11 -32.96
C VAL A 92 -18.19 51.60 -32.87
N THR A 93 -17.04 51.13 -32.40
CA THR A 93 -16.71 49.69 -32.35
C THR A 93 -17.14 48.97 -31.08
N LYS A 94 -17.77 49.70 -30.15
CA LYS A 94 -18.18 49.22 -28.84
C LYS A 94 -19.59 49.69 -28.50
N ALA A 95 -20.40 48.80 -27.96
CA ALA A 95 -21.65 49.13 -27.28
C ALA A 95 -21.56 48.77 -25.79
N SER A 96 -22.12 49.62 -24.94
CA SER A 96 -22.27 49.33 -23.52
C SER A 96 -23.62 49.78 -23.02
N VAL A 97 -24.25 48.92 -22.25
CA VAL A 97 -25.50 49.23 -21.56
C VAL A 97 -25.27 49.02 -20.07
N THR A 98 -25.69 50.01 -19.28
CA THR A 98 -25.51 50.06 -17.83
C THR A 98 -26.87 50.25 -17.18
N ILE A 99 -27.18 49.45 -16.18
CA ILE A 99 -28.33 49.62 -15.30
C ILE A 99 -27.77 49.86 -13.90
N VAL A 100 -28.23 50.93 -13.25
CA VAL A 100 -27.90 51.23 -11.86
C VAL A 100 -29.13 50.93 -11.04
N PHE A 101 -29.03 50.02 -10.07
CA PHE A 101 -30.08 49.68 -9.14
C PHE A 101 -29.84 50.36 -7.80
N ASP A 102 -30.91 50.88 -7.20
CA ASP A 102 -30.88 51.39 -5.82
C ASP A 102 -30.94 50.22 -4.83
N ASN A 103 -29.91 50.09 -4.00
CA ASN A 103 -29.77 49.06 -2.97
C ASN A 103 -29.81 49.65 -1.55
N SER A 104 -30.59 50.71 -1.35
CA SER A 104 -30.72 51.39 -0.05
C SER A 104 -31.35 50.54 1.07
N ASP A 105 -32.25 49.60 0.74
CA ASP A 105 -32.84 48.66 1.71
C ASP A 105 -32.14 47.30 1.68
N ARG A 106 -31.53 46.98 2.84
CA ARG A 106 -30.63 45.85 3.08
C ARG A 106 -31.33 44.49 3.13
N SER A 107 -32.64 44.42 3.42
CA SER A 107 -33.32 43.13 3.56
C SER A 107 -33.45 42.40 2.23
N ASN A 108 -33.47 43.15 1.12
CA ASN A 108 -33.60 42.60 -0.23
C ASN A 108 -32.29 42.72 -1.03
N SER A 109 -31.18 43.03 -0.36
CA SER A 109 -29.88 43.11 -1.02
C SER A 109 -29.40 41.73 -1.45
N PRO A 110 -28.81 41.61 -2.66
CA PRO A 110 -28.09 40.40 -3.06
C PRO A 110 -27.01 40.05 -2.05
N VAL A 111 -26.86 38.76 -1.77
CA VAL A 111 -25.81 38.24 -0.87
C VAL A 111 -24.44 38.72 -1.35
N GLY A 112 -23.70 39.41 -0.48
CA GLY A 112 -22.38 39.98 -0.79
C GLY A 112 -22.38 41.43 -1.29
N PHE A 113 -23.56 42.06 -1.47
CA PHE A 113 -23.70 43.46 -1.90
C PHE A 113 -24.40 44.36 -0.87
N GLU A 114 -24.66 43.85 0.34
CA GLU A 114 -25.38 44.53 1.44
C GLU A 114 -24.76 45.87 1.88
N ASN A 115 -23.45 46.03 1.69
CA ASN A 115 -22.71 47.24 2.08
C ASN A 115 -22.73 48.34 1.01
N GLN A 116 -23.32 48.08 -0.16
CA GLN A 116 -23.34 49.03 -1.28
C GLN A 116 -24.73 49.62 -1.44
N LYS A 117 -24.82 50.95 -1.43
CA LYS A 117 -26.10 51.67 -1.60
C LYS A 117 -26.64 51.60 -3.02
N GLU A 118 -25.77 51.38 -4.01
CA GLU A 118 -26.14 51.25 -5.41
C GLU A 118 -25.38 50.10 -6.04
N ILE A 119 -26.05 49.37 -6.95
CA ILE A 119 -25.47 48.25 -7.69
C ILE A 119 -25.53 48.60 -9.19
N THR A 120 -24.37 48.74 -9.81
CA THR A 120 -24.23 49.01 -11.23
C THR A 120 -23.94 47.72 -11.99
N VAL A 121 -24.83 47.31 -12.90
CA VAL A 121 -24.61 46.18 -13.80
C VAL A 121 -24.41 46.72 -15.21
N THR A 122 -23.22 46.49 -15.78
CA THR A 122 -22.87 46.90 -17.14
C THR A 122 -22.61 45.68 -18.01
N ARG A 123 -23.28 45.57 -19.15
CA ARG A 123 -22.90 44.63 -20.21
C ARG A 123 -22.26 45.41 -21.36
N GLN A 124 -21.10 44.95 -21.80
CA GLN A 124 -20.37 45.56 -22.91
C GLN A 124 -20.15 44.53 -24.02
N ILE A 125 -20.21 45.00 -25.27
CA ILE A 125 -19.79 44.26 -26.44
C ILE A 125 -18.85 45.12 -27.28
N ALA A 126 -17.76 44.52 -27.74
CA ALA A 126 -16.79 45.14 -28.63
C ALA A 126 -16.46 44.20 -29.81
N LEU A 127 -16.12 44.77 -30.96
CA LEU A 127 -15.59 44.01 -32.09
C LEU A 127 -14.11 43.62 -31.83
N PRO A 128 -13.65 42.41 -32.21
CA PRO A 128 -14.42 41.29 -32.79
C PRO A 128 -14.99 40.38 -31.68
N ASN A 129 -16.30 40.48 -31.42
CA ASN A 129 -17.11 39.58 -30.57
C ASN A 129 -16.68 39.40 -29.10
N VAL A 130 -16.14 40.43 -28.46
CA VAL A 130 -15.85 40.39 -27.02
C VAL A 130 -17.07 40.90 -26.24
N SER A 131 -17.83 39.99 -25.63
CA SER A 131 -18.88 40.35 -24.66
C SER A 131 -18.37 40.17 -23.23
N LYS A 132 -18.59 41.15 -22.36
CA LYS A 132 -18.24 41.07 -20.95
C LYS A 132 -19.31 41.70 -20.06
N TYR A 133 -19.50 41.11 -18.89
CA TYR A 133 -20.28 41.69 -17.81
C TYR A 133 -19.37 42.36 -16.80
N LEU A 134 -19.83 43.48 -16.27
CA LEU A 134 -19.21 44.17 -15.15
C LEU A 134 -20.27 44.42 -14.08
N ILE A 135 -19.95 44.12 -12.83
CA ILE A 135 -20.75 44.49 -11.65
C ILE A 135 -19.89 45.48 -10.87
N ASN A 136 -20.37 46.71 -10.69
CA ASN A 136 -19.63 47.81 -10.05
C ASN A 136 -18.22 48.01 -10.63
N GLY A 137 -18.09 47.84 -11.94
CA GLY A 137 -16.81 47.94 -12.65
C GLY A 137 -15.92 46.69 -12.60
N HIS A 138 -16.24 45.68 -11.78
CA HIS A 138 -15.50 44.42 -11.71
C HIS A 138 -16.03 43.41 -12.74
N LYS A 139 -15.13 42.72 -13.45
CA LYS A 139 -15.52 41.68 -14.42
C LYS A 139 -16.24 40.54 -13.70
N ALA A 140 -17.44 40.22 -14.16
CA ALA A 140 -18.25 39.13 -13.62
C ALA A 140 -18.56 38.11 -14.73
N GLN A 141 -18.77 36.85 -14.33
CA GLN A 141 -19.26 35.84 -15.27
C GLN A 141 -20.78 35.94 -15.42
N GLN A 142 -21.31 35.51 -16.57
CA GLN A 142 -22.75 35.56 -16.85
C GLN A 142 -23.58 34.82 -15.79
N HIS A 143 -23.09 33.69 -15.26
CA HIS A 143 -23.79 32.95 -14.22
C HIS A 143 -23.91 33.72 -12.90
N GLN A 144 -22.91 34.56 -12.57
CA GLN A 144 -22.93 35.38 -11.36
C GLN A 144 -23.94 36.52 -11.49
N VAL A 145 -24.02 37.13 -12.68
CA VAL A 145 -25.03 38.16 -12.99
C VAL A 145 -26.44 37.57 -12.94
N HIS A 146 -26.65 36.37 -13.48
CA HIS A 146 -27.93 35.65 -13.35
C HIS A 146 -28.27 35.33 -11.89
N GLY A 147 -27.29 34.90 -11.09
CA GLY A 147 -27.46 34.69 -9.66
C GLY A 147 -27.83 35.96 -8.89
N LEU A 148 -27.26 37.10 -9.28
CA LEU A 148 -27.61 38.40 -8.73
C LEU A 148 -29.07 38.76 -9.04
N PHE A 149 -29.50 38.69 -10.30
CA PHE A 149 -30.89 38.97 -10.66
C PHE A 149 -31.88 38.00 -9.99
N GLN A 150 -31.52 36.73 -9.90
CA GLN A 150 -32.29 35.71 -9.19
C GLN A 150 -32.44 36.00 -7.69
N SER A 151 -31.43 36.59 -7.04
CA SER A 151 -31.52 37.01 -5.63
C SER A 151 -32.47 38.20 -5.41
N VAL A 152 -32.61 39.06 -6.41
CA VAL A 152 -33.57 40.18 -6.44
C VAL A 152 -34.93 39.74 -7.00
N GLN A 153 -35.17 38.43 -7.11
CA GLN A 153 -36.40 37.84 -7.67
C GLN A 153 -36.69 38.24 -9.13
N LEU A 154 -35.70 38.80 -9.83
CA LEU A 154 -35.74 39.07 -11.26
C LEU A 154 -35.28 37.82 -12.01
N ASN A 155 -36.20 36.94 -12.36
CA ASN A 155 -35.85 35.75 -13.12
C ASN A 155 -35.79 36.04 -14.62
N VAL A 156 -34.58 36.34 -15.09
CA VAL A 156 -34.23 36.60 -16.50
C VAL A 156 -34.63 35.45 -17.44
N ASN A 157 -34.71 34.22 -16.95
CA ASN A 157 -35.00 33.05 -17.80
C ASN A 157 -36.49 32.86 -18.09
N ASN A 158 -37.38 33.59 -17.43
CA ASN A 158 -38.80 33.47 -17.66
C ASN A 158 -39.26 34.44 -18.76
N PRO A 159 -39.77 33.92 -19.89
CA PRO A 159 -40.23 34.74 -20.99
C PRO A 159 -41.49 35.57 -20.67
N ASN A 160 -42.11 35.38 -19.51
CA ASN A 160 -43.37 36.02 -19.12
C ASN A 160 -43.19 37.25 -18.24
N PHE A 161 -41.96 37.49 -17.76
CA PHE A 161 -41.58 38.73 -17.11
C PHE A 161 -41.52 39.90 -18.12
N LEU A 162 -41.27 39.61 -19.40
CA LEU A 162 -41.21 40.62 -20.46
C LEU A 162 -42.16 40.27 -21.60
N ILE A 163 -43.28 41.00 -21.68
CA ILE A 163 -44.24 40.86 -22.77
C ILE A 163 -43.80 41.72 -23.95
N MET A 164 -43.07 41.11 -24.88
CA MET A 164 -42.77 41.73 -26.17
C MET A 164 -43.95 41.63 -27.14
N GLN A 165 -43.98 42.52 -28.12
CA GLN A 165 -44.96 42.49 -29.22
C GLN A 165 -45.00 41.10 -29.88
N GLY A 166 -46.20 40.51 -30.01
CA GLY A 166 -46.40 39.17 -30.56
C GLY A 166 -46.26 38.01 -29.55
N ARG A 167 -45.81 38.28 -28.32
CA ARG A 167 -45.74 37.26 -27.24
C ARG A 167 -47.09 37.02 -26.57
N ILE A 168 -48.01 38.00 -26.63
CA ILE A 168 -49.33 37.91 -26.00
C ILE A 168 -50.15 36.71 -26.51
N THR A 169 -50.12 36.42 -27.80
CA THR A 169 -50.79 35.25 -28.40
C THR A 169 -50.16 33.94 -27.96
N LYS A 170 -48.86 33.94 -27.62
CA LYS A 170 -48.19 32.76 -27.07
C LYS A 170 -48.62 32.52 -25.63
N VAL A 171 -48.71 33.57 -24.80
CA VAL A 171 -49.22 33.49 -23.41
C VAL A 171 -50.64 32.92 -23.39
N LEU A 172 -51.50 33.39 -24.29
CA LEU A 172 -52.88 32.89 -24.41
C LEU A 172 -52.96 31.42 -24.84
N ASN A 173 -51.97 30.91 -25.57
CA ASN A 173 -51.94 29.53 -26.08
C ASN A 173 -50.96 28.62 -25.30
N MET A 174 -50.59 28.98 -24.07
CA MET A 174 -49.66 28.18 -23.27
C MET A 174 -50.27 26.85 -22.84
N ARG A 175 -49.43 25.82 -22.78
CA ARG A 175 -49.82 24.54 -22.20
C ARG A 175 -49.96 24.68 -20.67
N PRO A 176 -50.84 23.90 -20.02
CA PRO A 176 -51.01 23.96 -18.56
C PRO A 176 -49.71 23.83 -17.76
N GLN A 177 -48.74 23.03 -18.24
CA GLN A 177 -47.42 22.91 -17.60
C GLN A 177 -46.60 24.20 -17.65
N GLU A 178 -46.71 24.97 -18.73
CA GLU A 178 -46.02 26.25 -18.87
C GLU A 178 -46.66 27.32 -17.96
N ILE A 179 -47.99 27.31 -17.86
CA ILE A 179 -48.75 28.17 -16.94
C ILE A 179 -48.41 27.83 -15.49
N LEU A 180 -48.35 26.55 -15.12
CA LEU A 180 -47.95 26.13 -13.78
C LEU A 180 -46.55 26.62 -13.45
N GLY A 181 -45.59 26.46 -14.37
CA GLY A 181 -44.24 26.97 -14.20
C GLY A 181 -44.18 28.49 -14.03
N MET A 182 -45.09 29.26 -14.65
CA MET A 182 -45.23 30.70 -14.41
C MET A 182 -45.71 31.00 -12.99
N VAL A 183 -46.72 30.28 -12.52
CA VAL A 183 -47.32 30.49 -11.20
C VAL A 183 -46.35 30.10 -10.09
N GLU A 184 -45.67 28.96 -10.21
CA GLU A 184 -44.63 28.51 -9.26
C GLU A 184 -43.48 29.52 -9.16
N GLU A 185 -43.18 30.20 -10.25
CA GLU A 185 -42.14 31.20 -10.28
C GLU A 185 -42.57 32.53 -9.68
N ALA A 186 -43.81 32.97 -9.95
CA ALA A 186 -44.41 34.13 -9.27
C ALA A 186 -44.53 33.89 -7.76
N ALA A 187 -44.77 32.64 -7.35
CA ALA A 187 -44.76 32.22 -5.95
C ALA A 187 -43.33 32.03 -5.37
N GLY A 188 -42.29 32.07 -6.21
CA GLY A 188 -40.89 31.85 -5.81
C GLY A 188 -40.53 30.40 -5.42
N THR A 189 -41.43 29.44 -5.60
CA THR A 189 -41.24 28.03 -5.17
C THR A 189 -40.28 27.27 -6.08
N ARG A 190 -40.26 27.60 -7.38
CA ARG A 190 -39.40 26.97 -8.39
C ARG A 190 -37.91 27.00 -8.02
N MET A 191 -37.47 28.10 -7.42
CA MET A 191 -36.09 28.29 -6.95
C MET A 191 -35.67 27.28 -5.88
N PHE A 192 -36.58 27.03 -4.95
CA PHE A 192 -36.38 26.06 -3.88
C PHE A 192 -36.36 24.64 -4.45
N GLU A 193 -37.25 24.35 -5.40
CA GLU A 193 -37.37 23.05 -6.04
C GLU A 193 -36.13 22.69 -6.86
N ASP A 194 -35.60 23.63 -7.66
CA ASP A 194 -34.34 23.47 -8.40
C ASP A 194 -33.15 23.20 -7.45
N ARG A 195 -33.08 23.91 -6.32
CA ARG A 195 -32.04 23.69 -5.30
C ARG A 195 -32.18 22.31 -4.66
N LYS A 196 -33.41 21.90 -4.33
CA LYS A 196 -33.72 20.58 -3.79
C LYS A 196 -33.36 19.47 -4.77
N GLU A 197 -33.66 19.62 -6.05
CA GLU A 197 -33.32 18.65 -7.08
C GLU A 197 -31.80 18.53 -7.27
N LYS A 198 -31.08 19.65 -7.32
CA LYS A 198 -29.60 19.67 -7.37
C LYS A 198 -28.98 18.99 -6.15
N ALA A 199 -29.52 19.27 -4.96
CA ALA A 199 -29.08 18.63 -3.72
C ALA A 199 -29.32 17.11 -3.77
N LYS A 200 -30.51 16.67 -4.16
CA LYS A 200 -30.85 15.24 -4.34
C LYS A 200 -29.94 14.54 -5.35
N LYS A 201 -29.68 15.16 -6.50
CA LYS A 201 -28.73 14.63 -7.50
C LYS A 201 -27.32 14.49 -6.93
N THR A 202 -26.89 15.45 -6.12
CA THR A 202 -25.57 15.43 -5.49
C THR A 202 -25.49 14.35 -4.40
N MET A 203 -26.52 14.21 -3.57
CA MET A 203 -26.63 13.14 -2.59
C MET A 203 -26.60 11.78 -3.26
N GLY A 204 -27.42 11.55 -4.29
CA GLY A 204 -27.44 10.27 -5.00
C GLY A 204 -26.09 9.87 -5.62
N LYS A 205 -25.29 10.85 -6.08
CA LYS A 205 -23.90 10.59 -6.53
C LYS A 205 -22.99 10.18 -5.37
N LYS A 206 -23.10 10.85 -4.22
CA LYS A 206 -22.31 10.52 -3.03
C LYS A 206 -22.68 9.17 -2.45
N ASP A 207 -23.97 8.84 -2.39
CA ASP A 207 -24.45 7.57 -1.86
C ASP A 207 -23.95 6.38 -2.71
N ARG A 208 -23.99 6.51 -4.04
CA ARG A 208 -23.39 5.52 -4.95
C ARG A 208 -21.89 5.35 -4.68
N ARG A 209 -21.17 6.45 -4.48
CA ARG A 209 -19.73 6.39 -4.19
C ARG A 209 -19.44 5.70 -2.86
N VAL A 210 -20.27 5.92 -1.84
CA VAL A 210 -20.16 5.22 -0.56
C VAL A 210 -20.43 3.73 -0.74
N GLN A 211 -21.46 3.36 -1.48
CA GLN A 211 -21.77 1.95 -1.77
C GLN A 211 -20.60 1.24 -2.47
N GLU A 212 -20.00 1.86 -3.49
CA GLU A 212 -18.79 1.33 -4.15
C GLU A 212 -17.63 1.12 -3.17
N LEU A 213 -17.36 2.10 -2.29
CA LEU A 213 -16.29 1.99 -1.30
C LEU A 213 -16.56 0.91 -0.26
N THR A 214 -17.80 0.77 0.20
CA THR A 214 -18.19 -0.27 1.14
C THR A 214 -18.09 -1.66 0.50
N ALA A 215 -18.46 -1.81 -0.77
CA ALA A 215 -18.28 -3.06 -1.50
C ALA A 215 -16.79 -3.44 -1.56
N ASN A 216 -15.91 -2.51 -1.96
CA ASN A 216 -14.46 -2.76 -2.01
C ASN A 216 -13.86 -3.10 -0.63
N LEU A 217 -14.33 -2.45 0.44
CA LEU A 217 -13.91 -2.76 1.81
C LEU A 217 -14.23 -4.22 2.19
N VAL A 218 -15.43 -4.69 1.82
CA VAL A 218 -15.86 -6.06 2.11
C VAL A 218 -15.13 -7.07 1.23
N GLU A 219 -14.98 -6.79 -0.05
CA GLU A 219 -14.41 -7.73 -1.03
C GLU A 219 -12.88 -7.84 -0.96
N GLU A 220 -12.17 -6.74 -0.71
CA GLU A 220 -10.70 -6.74 -0.74
C GLU A 220 -10.07 -6.70 0.64
N ILE A 221 -10.54 -5.80 1.51
CA ILE A 221 -9.87 -5.50 2.77
C ILE A 221 -10.19 -6.57 3.83
N THR A 222 -11.45 -6.97 3.94
CA THR A 222 -11.90 -7.97 4.92
C THR A 222 -11.19 -9.32 4.76
N PRO A 223 -11.14 -9.96 3.56
CA PRO A 223 -10.45 -11.24 3.42
C PRO A 223 -8.94 -11.13 3.62
N LYS A 224 -8.33 -9.99 3.26
CA LYS A 224 -6.91 -9.75 3.54
C LYS A 224 -6.63 -9.65 5.03
N LEU A 225 -7.53 -9.00 5.78
CA LEU A 225 -7.43 -8.92 7.24
C LEU A 225 -7.59 -10.31 7.88
N ASP A 226 -8.50 -11.13 7.38
CA ASP A 226 -8.71 -12.48 7.91
C ASP A 226 -7.53 -13.40 7.63
N ARG A 227 -6.93 -13.35 6.42
CA ARG A 227 -5.66 -14.05 6.14
C ARG A 227 -4.55 -13.63 7.10
N LEU A 228 -4.38 -12.34 7.36
CA LEU A 228 -3.39 -11.85 8.32
C LEU A 228 -3.67 -12.33 9.75
N ARG A 229 -4.94 -12.48 10.13
CA ARG A 229 -5.33 -13.05 11.44
C ARG A 229 -4.96 -14.54 11.52
N GLU A 230 -5.15 -15.29 10.45
CA GLU A 230 -4.75 -16.71 10.36
C GLU A 230 -3.23 -16.86 10.42
N GLU A 231 -2.48 -16.08 9.64
CA GLU A 231 -1.01 -16.05 9.67
C GLU A 231 -0.48 -15.71 11.07
N LYS A 232 -1.09 -14.73 11.74
CA LYS A 232 -0.77 -14.40 13.14
C LYS A 232 -1.01 -15.58 14.08
N ARG A 233 -2.13 -16.30 13.93
CA ARG A 233 -2.42 -17.48 14.76
C ARG A 233 -1.41 -18.60 14.53
N ALA A 234 -1.06 -18.89 13.27
CA ALA A 234 -0.05 -19.87 12.92
C ALA A 234 1.33 -19.49 13.48
N PHE A 235 1.71 -18.22 13.38
CA PHE A 235 2.97 -17.72 13.94
C PHE A 235 3.02 -17.88 15.48
N LEU A 236 1.93 -17.58 16.18
CA LEU A 236 1.87 -17.76 17.63
C LEU A 236 1.97 -19.24 18.04
N GLN A 237 1.39 -20.16 17.27
CA GLN A 237 1.54 -21.60 17.49
C GLN A 237 2.99 -22.03 17.25
N PHE A 238 3.60 -21.60 16.14
CA PHE A 238 5.00 -21.87 15.82
C PHE A 238 5.93 -21.35 16.93
N GLN A 239 5.70 -20.14 17.45
CA GLN A 239 6.49 -19.58 18.53
C GLN A 239 6.40 -20.42 19.82
N LYS A 240 5.20 -20.91 20.16
CA LYS A 240 5.01 -21.83 21.29
C LYS A 240 5.77 -23.13 21.09
N SER A 241 5.58 -23.79 19.95
CA SER A 241 6.28 -25.04 19.62
C SER A 241 7.79 -24.88 19.59
N ARG A 242 8.31 -23.76 19.07
CA ARG A 242 9.75 -23.45 19.10
C ARG A 242 10.26 -23.31 20.53
N THR A 243 9.51 -22.64 21.40
CA THR A 243 9.87 -22.49 22.81
C THR A 243 9.90 -23.85 23.53
N GLU A 244 8.94 -24.72 23.26
CA GLU A 244 8.91 -26.09 23.79
C GLU A 244 10.07 -26.94 23.27
N LEU A 245 10.37 -26.86 21.97
CA LEU A 245 11.49 -27.55 21.35
C LEU A 245 12.83 -27.09 21.94
N GLU A 246 13.01 -25.79 22.16
CA GLU A 246 14.20 -25.26 22.84
C GLU A 246 14.32 -25.78 24.28
N LYS A 247 13.21 -25.89 25.03
CA LYS A 247 13.22 -26.48 26.39
C LYS A 247 13.63 -27.95 26.35
N ILE A 248 13.03 -28.75 25.46
CA ILE A 248 13.35 -30.18 25.33
C ILE A 248 14.81 -30.36 24.90
N ASN A 249 15.30 -29.60 23.93
CA ASN A 249 16.70 -29.66 23.50
C ASN A 249 17.68 -29.32 24.62
N ARG A 250 17.36 -28.35 25.50
CA ARG A 250 18.20 -28.06 26.67
C ARG A 250 18.26 -29.25 27.62
N VAL A 251 17.13 -29.91 27.87
CA VAL A 251 17.07 -31.11 28.72
C VAL A 251 17.84 -32.27 28.10
N LEU A 252 17.66 -32.51 26.79
CA LEU A 252 18.37 -33.56 26.06
C LEU A 252 19.89 -33.35 26.15
N ARG A 253 20.38 -32.14 25.87
CA ARG A 253 21.82 -31.82 25.97
C ARG A 253 22.36 -31.98 27.39
N ALA A 254 21.58 -31.61 28.41
CA ALA A 254 21.97 -31.81 29.80
C ALA A 254 22.08 -33.31 30.14
N TRP A 255 21.16 -34.13 29.64
CA TRP A 255 21.19 -35.57 29.80
C TRP A 255 22.38 -36.22 29.05
N GLU A 256 22.61 -35.85 27.79
CA GLU A 256 23.78 -36.31 27.00
C GLU A 256 25.10 -35.96 27.70
N TRP A 257 25.20 -34.75 28.27
CA TRP A 257 26.36 -34.35 29.06
C TRP A 257 26.51 -35.19 30.33
N ALA A 258 25.44 -35.44 31.07
CA ALA A 258 25.48 -36.26 32.28
C ALA A 258 25.85 -37.73 31.99
N GLU A 259 25.34 -38.31 30.90
CA GLU A 259 25.72 -39.66 30.47
C GLU A 259 27.18 -39.70 30.00
N SER A 260 27.62 -38.71 29.24
CA SER A 260 29.03 -38.60 28.83
C SER A 260 29.96 -38.47 30.03
N GLN A 261 29.58 -37.70 31.06
CA GLN A 261 30.33 -37.61 32.32
C GLN A 261 30.40 -38.96 33.05
N LYS A 262 29.29 -39.70 33.14
CA LYS A 262 29.30 -41.06 33.71
C LYS A 262 30.26 -41.98 32.96
N ARG A 263 30.21 -41.99 31.62
CA ARG A 263 31.13 -42.78 30.79
C ARG A 263 32.59 -42.38 31.01
N VAL A 264 32.87 -41.09 31.16
CA VAL A 264 34.22 -40.59 31.47
C VAL A 264 34.68 -41.09 32.84
N GLU A 265 33.83 -41.04 33.87
CA GLU A 265 34.17 -41.53 35.20
C GLU A 265 34.37 -43.05 35.24
N GLU A 266 33.53 -43.82 34.54
CA GLU A 266 33.72 -45.27 34.36
C GLU A 266 35.06 -45.58 33.67
N LYS A 267 35.40 -44.85 32.60
CA LYS A 267 36.67 -45.02 31.90
C LYS A 267 37.86 -44.57 32.72
N LYS A 268 37.75 -43.51 33.52
CA LYS A 268 38.80 -43.12 34.48
C LYS A 268 39.01 -44.20 35.53
N ALA A 269 37.94 -44.81 36.06
CA ALA A 269 38.04 -45.91 37.01
C ALA A 269 38.71 -47.15 36.37
N GLU A 270 38.37 -47.47 35.12
CA GLU A 270 39.00 -48.55 34.35
C GLU A 270 40.50 -48.28 34.11
N ILE A 271 40.87 -47.04 33.75
CA ILE A 271 42.27 -46.62 33.58
C ILE A 271 43.02 -46.74 34.90
N ALA A 272 42.47 -46.24 36.01
CA ALA A 272 43.10 -46.31 37.33
C ALA A 272 43.30 -47.77 37.79
N ALA A 273 42.36 -48.68 37.47
CA ALA A 273 42.53 -50.10 37.74
C ALA A 273 43.66 -50.72 36.91
N LYS A 274 43.71 -50.42 35.60
CA LYS A 274 44.79 -50.86 34.70
C LYS A 274 46.16 -50.29 35.08
N GLU A 275 46.22 -49.05 35.56
CA GLU A 275 47.46 -48.45 36.08
C GLU A 275 47.96 -49.19 37.32
N LYS A 276 47.07 -49.54 38.26
CA LYS A 276 47.43 -50.37 39.42
C LYS A 276 47.91 -51.76 39.02
N GLU A 277 47.27 -52.38 38.03
CA GLU A 277 47.70 -53.67 37.50
C GLU A 277 49.07 -53.57 36.83
N LYS A 278 49.28 -52.52 36.01
CA LYS A 278 50.57 -52.22 35.38
C LYS A 278 51.66 -51.98 36.42
N ASP A 279 51.38 -51.25 37.49
CA ASP A 279 52.33 -51.05 38.61
C ASP A 279 52.62 -52.36 39.35
N GLY A 280 51.61 -53.22 39.51
CA GLY A 280 51.76 -54.58 40.03
C GLY A 280 52.68 -55.44 39.17
N MET A 281 52.43 -55.47 37.85
CA MET A 281 53.28 -56.17 36.88
C MET A 281 54.68 -55.57 36.83
N ASN A 282 54.85 -54.26 36.88
CA ASN A 282 56.17 -53.61 36.93
C ASN A 282 56.94 -54.02 38.20
N LYS A 283 56.27 -54.08 39.36
CA LYS A 283 56.88 -54.60 40.60
C LYS A 283 57.23 -56.08 40.49
N ALA A 284 56.39 -56.90 39.86
CA ALA A 284 56.66 -58.31 39.62
C ALA A 284 57.85 -58.51 38.66
N ASN A 285 57.88 -57.77 37.54
CA ASN A 285 59.01 -57.74 36.61
C ASN A 285 60.29 -57.26 37.27
N ALA A 286 60.23 -56.26 38.16
CA ALA A 286 61.41 -55.83 38.92
C ALA A 286 61.91 -56.89 39.92
N LYS A 287 61.01 -57.71 40.49
CA LYS A 287 61.40 -58.87 41.32
C LYS A 287 62.02 -59.98 40.46
N LEU A 288 61.36 -60.35 39.37
CA LEU A 288 61.87 -61.35 38.42
C LEU A 288 63.23 -60.93 37.84
N ALA A 289 63.42 -59.66 37.48
CA ALA A 289 64.71 -59.16 37.03
C ALA A 289 65.81 -59.31 38.10
N LYS A 290 65.48 -59.13 39.38
CA LYS A 290 66.42 -59.40 40.49
C LYS A 290 66.71 -60.90 40.64
N GLU A 291 65.70 -61.75 40.50
CA GLU A 291 65.87 -63.21 40.56
C GLU A 291 66.68 -63.74 39.38
N VAL A 292 66.46 -63.22 38.17
CA VAL A 292 67.26 -63.54 36.97
C VAL A 292 68.70 -63.06 37.17
N ALA A 293 68.93 -61.85 37.68
CA ALA A 293 70.29 -61.39 37.97
C ALA A 293 71.00 -62.25 39.03
N ALA A 294 70.26 -62.76 40.02
CA ALA A 294 70.79 -63.71 41.00
C ALA A 294 71.12 -65.07 40.35
N ALA A 295 70.23 -65.60 39.51
CA ALA A 295 70.43 -66.85 38.78
C ALA A 295 71.58 -66.74 37.76
N GLU A 296 71.76 -65.61 37.09
CA GLU A 296 72.89 -65.35 36.20
C GLU A 296 74.21 -65.36 36.97
N LYS A 297 74.25 -64.76 38.17
CA LYS A 297 75.39 -64.82 39.07
C LYS A 297 75.68 -66.26 39.51
N ASP A 298 74.64 -67.03 39.84
CA ASP A 298 74.79 -68.45 40.19
C ASP A 298 75.31 -69.28 39.01
N VAL A 299 74.80 -69.05 37.80
CA VAL A 299 75.32 -69.69 36.57
C VAL A 299 76.78 -69.33 36.32
N GLU A 300 77.19 -68.09 36.59
CA GLU A 300 78.58 -67.66 36.49
C GLU A 300 79.48 -68.38 37.51
N THR A 301 79.00 -68.57 38.75
CA THR A 301 79.73 -69.38 39.75
C THR A 301 79.84 -70.86 39.37
N VAL A 302 78.78 -71.43 38.80
CA VAL A 302 78.76 -72.83 38.34
C VAL A 302 79.67 -73.02 37.12
N LYS A 303 79.70 -72.06 36.18
CA LYS A 303 80.66 -72.06 35.06
C LYS A 303 82.10 -71.96 35.57
N ALA A 304 82.37 -71.09 36.55
CA ALA A 304 83.69 -70.99 37.17
C ALA A 304 84.10 -72.28 37.92
N GLN A 305 83.16 -73.00 38.54
CA GLN A 305 83.40 -74.33 39.10
C GLN A 305 83.67 -75.38 38.01
N ARG A 306 82.90 -75.37 36.92
CA ARG A 306 83.08 -76.29 35.79
C ARG A 306 84.44 -76.10 35.10
N GLU A 307 84.92 -74.87 34.94
CA GLU A 307 86.26 -74.62 34.42
C GLU A 307 87.37 -75.07 35.37
N LYS A 308 87.17 -74.98 36.70
CA LYS A 308 88.11 -75.53 37.69
C LYS A 308 88.17 -77.06 37.66
N GLU A 309 87.05 -77.72 37.41
CA GLU A 309 86.96 -79.18 37.24
C GLU A 309 87.64 -79.63 35.93
N MET A 310 87.39 -78.93 34.82
CA MET A 310 88.01 -79.20 33.50
C MET A 310 89.53 -79.01 33.50
N LYS A 311 90.09 -78.12 34.34
CA LYS A 311 91.55 -77.93 34.48
C LYS A 311 92.25 -79.03 35.30
N LYS A 312 91.52 -79.95 35.96
CA LYS A 312 92.08 -81.09 36.72
C LYS A 312 91.96 -82.44 36.00
N GLY A 313 91.90 -82.42 34.66
CA GLY A 313 91.64 -83.55 33.75
C GLY A 313 92.72 -84.63 33.62
N GLY A 314 93.28 -85.15 34.71
CA GLY A 314 94.08 -86.39 34.71
C GLY A 314 93.24 -87.67 34.82
N LYS A 315 92.02 -87.58 35.39
CA LYS A 315 91.15 -88.74 35.67
C LYS A 315 90.18 -89.08 34.53
N PHE A 316 89.70 -88.08 33.78
CA PHE A 316 88.70 -88.31 32.72
C PHE A 316 89.31 -89.00 31.48
N LYS A 317 90.56 -88.67 31.11
CA LYS A 317 91.29 -89.32 30.02
C LYS A 317 91.64 -90.79 30.29
N LYS A 318 91.97 -91.13 31.54
CA LYS A 318 92.24 -92.53 31.96
C LYS A 318 90.99 -93.41 31.87
N LEU A 319 89.82 -92.86 32.20
CA LEU A 319 88.56 -93.58 32.09
C LEU A 319 88.11 -93.80 30.63
N GLU A 320 88.49 -92.93 29.69
CA GLU A 320 88.26 -93.17 28.25
C GLU A 320 89.19 -94.28 27.69
N GLU A 321 90.46 -94.33 28.11
CA GLU A 321 91.37 -95.43 27.73
C GLU A 321 90.94 -96.78 28.32
N ASP A 322 90.48 -96.81 29.57
CA ASP A 322 89.97 -98.03 30.24
C ASP A 322 88.69 -98.56 29.55
N VAL A 323 87.83 -97.69 29.02
CA VAL A 323 86.62 -98.09 28.27
C VAL A 323 87.01 -98.70 26.91
N GLY A 324 88.01 -98.13 26.23
CA GLY A 324 88.52 -98.65 24.94
C GLY A 324 89.21 -100.02 25.03
N GLU A 325 89.93 -100.32 26.11
CA GLU A 325 90.50 -101.66 26.34
C GLU A 325 89.42 -102.70 26.67
N ARG A 326 88.39 -102.32 27.44
CA ARG A 326 87.27 -103.22 27.78
C ARG A 326 86.39 -103.55 26.59
N GLU A 327 86.19 -102.65 25.64
CA GLU A 327 85.49 -102.95 24.37
C GLU A 327 86.27 -103.93 23.48
N LYS A 328 87.60 -103.82 23.40
CA LYS A 328 88.45 -104.77 22.64
C LYS A 328 88.46 -106.17 23.25
N ALA A 329 88.40 -106.27 24.58
CA ALA A 329 88.25 -107.55 25.28
C ALA A 329 86.87 -108.20 25.04
N LEU A 330 85.80 -107.39 24.99
CA LEU A 330 84.44 -107.83 24.71
C LEU A 330 84.29 -108.43 23.30
N VAL A 331 84.92 -107.84 22.29
CA VAL A 331 84.87 -108.35 20.90
C VAL A 331 85.61 -109.69 20.74
N LYS A 332 86.75 -109.89 21.44
CA LYS A 332 87.50 -111.17 21.42
C LYS A 332 86.76 -112.31 22.13
N ILE A 333 86.10 -112.02 23.25
CA ILE A 333 85.30 -113.01 23.98
C ILE A 333 84.04 -113.36 23.18
N LYS A 334 83.42 -112.39 22.50
CA LYS A 334 82.25 -112.63 21.63
C LYS A 334 82.59 -113.55 20.44
N THR A 335 83.74 -113.36 19.80
CA THR A 335 84.19 -114.23 18.69
C THR A 335 84.62 -115.63 19.13
N GLN A 336 85.12 -115.82 20.36
CA GLN A 336 85.44 -117.15 20.90
C GLN A 336 84.22 -117.92 21.39
N VAL A 337 83.15 -117.23 21.80
CA VAL A 337 81.87 -117.83 22.18
C VAL A 337 81.06 -118.25 20.93
N ASP A 338 81.12 -117.46 19.85
CA ASP A 338 80.42 -117.76 18.59
C ASP A 338 80.99 -118.99 17.82
N ILE A 339 82.23 -119.40 18.07
CA ILE A 339 82.86 -120.56 17.40
C ILE A 339 82.67 -121.88 18.18
N LYS A 340 82.37 -121.82 19.49
CA LYS A 340 82.39 -123.01 20.37
C LYS A 340 81.00 -123.58 20.69
N TYR A 341 79.93 -122.80 20.53
CA TYR A 341 78.55 -123.25 20.78
C TYR A 341 77.61 -122.68 19.72
N GLY A 342 77.27 -123.49 18.72
CA GLY A 342 76.13 -123.23 17.85
C GLY A 342 74.84 -123.44 18.64
N LEU A 343 74.09 -122.37 18.88
CA LEU A 343 72.68 -122.43 19.23
C LEU A 343 72.00 -121.10 18.91
N ASP A 344 71.09 -121.19 17.93
CA ASP A 344 70.04 -120.23 17.65
C ASP A 344 69.16 -119.98 18.89
N SER A 345 68.47 -118.84 18.84
CA SER A 345 67.06 -118.64 19.25
C SER A 345 66.76 -117.86 20.55
N VAL A 346 66.19 -116.66 20.31
CA VAL A 346 64.82 -116.25 20.71
C VAL A 346 64.61 -115.33 21.93
N CYS A 347 63.76 -114.30 21.66
CA CYS A 347 62.96 -113.43 22.53
C CYS A 347 63.70 -112.34 23.33
N MET A 348 63.18 -111.13 23.54
CA MET A 348 61.79 -110.67 23.53
C MET A 348 61.71 -109.14 23.36
N VAL A 349 60.58 -108.73 22.81
CA VAL A 349 60.03 -107.39 22.52
C VAL A 349 60.10 -106.38 23.67
N LEU A 350 60.33 -105.09 23.34
CA LEU A 350 59.67 -103.93 23.97
C LEU A 350 59.72 -102.70 23.04
N LEU A 351 58.55 -102.29 22.55
CA LEU A 351 58.26 -101.05 21.82
C LEU A 351 58.31 -99.82 22.75
N PRO A 352 58.42 -98.60 22.18
CA PRO A 352 57.44 -97.59 22.55
C PRO A 352 56.76 -96.88 21.36
N ILE A 353 55.52 -96.53 21.66
CA ILE A 353 54.48 -95.91 20.84
C ILE A 353 54.75 -94.40 20.66
N ARG A 354 54.48 -93.89 19.45
CA ARG A 354 54.53 -92.48 19.04
C ARG A 354 53.46 -91.62 19.73
N VAL A 355 53.84 -90.39 20.07
CA VAL A 355 52.96 -89.25 20.41
C VAL A 355 52.84 -88.34 19.17
N PRO A 356 51.66 -87.81 18.81
CA PRO A 356 51.55 -86.57 18.06
C PRO A 356 50.99 -85.45 18.97
N VAL A 357 51.72 -84.34 19.02
CA VAL A 357 51.33 -83.09 19.68
C VAL A 357 50.60 -82.23 18.65
N SER A 358 49.41 -81.73 19.02
CA SER A 358 48.69 -80.64 18.36
C SER A 358 49.05 -79.31 19.01
#